data_AF-A0A2G4JE34-F1
#
_entry.id   AF-A0A2G4JE34-F1
#
_cell.length_a   1.000
_cell.length_b   1.000
_cell.length_c   1.000
_cell.angle_alpha   90.00
_cell.angle_beta   90.00
_cell.angle_gamma   90.00
#
_symmetry.space_group_name_H-M   'P 1'
#
loop_
_entity.id
_entity.type
_entity.pdbx_description
1 polymer ?
#
loop_
_entity_poly.entity_id
_entity_poly.type
_entity_poly.pdbx_seq_one_letter_code
_entity_poly.pdbx_strand_id
1 'polypeptide(L)' 'MNKQEQLMDNLLNIDLEIIDCVRSLQESNWDSGNLKQQVGDLLKIRDNMLEKLILLKDTKPGGCTEKT' A
#
# COMPACT_ATOMS: atom_id res chain seq x y z
N MET A 1 6.67 -10.35 -16.76
CA MET A 1 6.12 -9.47 -15.72
C MET A 1 7.19 -8.46 -15.33
N ASN A 2 6.96 -7.18 -15.59
CA ASN A 2 7.87 -6.10 -15.23
C ASN A 2 7.85 -5.85 -13.71
N LYS A 3 8.93 -5.32 -13.13
CA LYS A 3 9.00 -4.90 -11.71
C LYS A 3 7.86 -3.95 -11.34
N GLN A 4 7.46 -3.06 -12.26
CA GLN A 4 6.34 -2.16 -12.03
C GLN A 4 5.01 -2.93 -11.90
N GLU A 5 4.76 -3.93 -12.75
CA GLU A 5 3.56 -4.76 -12.70
C GLU A 5 3.52 -5.57 -11.40
N GLN A 6 4.65 -6.20 -11.03
CA GLN A 6 4.76 -6.94 -9.76
C GLN A 6 4.49 -6.05 -8.54
N LEU A 7 4.98 -4.80 -8.54
CA LEU A 7 4.69 -3.85 -7.46
C LEU A 7 3.22 -3.46 -7.42
N MET A 8 2.58 -3.26 -8.58
CA MET A 8 1.14 -2.96 -8.64
C MET A 8 0.29 -4.16 -8.16
N ASP A 9 0.65 -5.39 -8.52
CA ASP A 9 -0.05 -6.59 -8.06
C ASP A 9 0.11 -6.79 -6.55
N ASN A 10 1.33 -6.61 -6.02
CA ASN A 10 1.56 -6.69 -4.59
C ASN A 10 0.78 -5.61 -3.82
N LEU A 11 0.67 -4.41 -4.39
CA LEU A 11 -0.08 -3.32 -3.80
C LEU A 11 -1.59 -3.62 -3.77
N LEU A 12 -2.14 -4.16 -4.86
CA LEU A 12 -3.52 -4.63 -4.89
C LEU A 12 -3.77 -5.73 -3.85
N ASN A 13 -2.84 -6.66 -3.68
CA ASN A 13 -2.96 -7.72 -2.68
C ASN A 13 -3.02 -7.15 -1.25
N ILE A 14 -2.13 -6.21 -0.93
CA ILE A 14 -2.14 -5.55 0.38
C ILE A 14 -3.42 -4.73 0.58
N ASP A 15 -3.89 -4.00 -0.44
CA ASP A 15 -5.13 -3.24 -0.35
C ASP A 15 -6.34 -4.16 -0.07
N LEU A 16 -6.41 -5.32 -0.72
CA LEU A 16 -7.45 -6.33 -0.47
C LEU A 16 -7.35 -6.91 0.95
N GLU A 17 -6.15 -7.18 1.44
CA GLU A 17 -5.94 -7.66 2.82
C GLU A 17 -6.35 -6.62 3.87
N ILE A 18 -6.06 -5.32 3.62
CA ILE A 18 -6.52 -4.22 4.47
C ILE A 18 -8.05 -4.19 4.51
N ILE A 19 -8.70 -4.29 3.35
CA ILE A 19 -10.16 -4.29 3.27
C ILE A 19 -10.75 -5.44 4.10
N ASP A 20 -10.20 -6.64 3.98
CA ASP A 20 -10.68 -7.79 4.75
C ASP A 20 -10.44 -7.63 6.26
N CYS A 21 -9.28 -7.12 6.66
CA CYS A 21 -8.99 -6.82 8.07
C CYS A 21 -9.94 -5.76 8.65
N VAL A 22 -10.24 -4.71 7.88
CA VAL A 22 -11.21 -3.67 8.25
C VAL A 22 -12.63 -4.22 8.32
N ARG A 23 -13.03 -5.12 7.41
CA ARG A 23 -14.34 -5.80 7.47
C ARG A 23 -14.46 -6.65 8.74
N SER A 24 -13.46 -7.47 9.06
CA SER A 24 -13.46 -8.23 10.31
C SER A 24 -13.48 -7.33 11.54
N LEU A 25 -12.78 -6.19 11.48
CA LEU A 25 -12.80 -5.20 12.56
C LEU A 25 -14.20 -4.60 12.73
N GLN A 26 -14.87 -4.25 11.63
CA GLN A 26 -16.25 -3.77 11.63
C GLN A 26 -17.23 -4.81 12.19
N GLU A 27 -17.11 -6.08 11.79
CA GLU A 27 -17.92 -7.20 12.30
C GLU A 27 -17.70 -7.40 13.81
N SER A 28 -16.48 -7.14 14.31
CA SER A 28 -16.15 -7.15 15.73
C SER A 28 -16.47 -5.84 16.48
N ASN A 29 -17.29 -4.96 15.89
CA ASN A 29 -17.65 -3.65 16.47
C ASN A 29 -16.44 -2.77 16.82
N TRP A 30 -15.34 -2.89 16.06
CA TRP A 30 -14.09 -2.17 16.30
C TRP A 30 -13.45 -2.44 17.67
N ASP A 31 -13.76 -3.55 18.34
CA ASP A 31 -13.24 -3.81 19.69
C ASP A 31 -11.91 -4.58 19.69
N SER A 32 -11.54 -5.21 18.57
CA SER A 32 -10.29 -5.97 18.47
C SER A 32 -9.07 -5.07 18.32
N GLY A 33 -8.30 -4.92 19.41
CA GLY A 33 -7.01 -4.23 19.40
C GLY A 33 -5.99 -4.87 18.45
N ASN A 34 -6.04 -6.19 18.29
CA ASN A 34 -5.16 -6.91 17.36
C ASN A 34 -5.46 -6.55 15.90
N LEU A 35 -6.75 -6.53 15.51
CA LEU A 35 -7.14 -6.15 14.15
C LEU A 35 -6.80 -4.67 13.86
N LYS A 36 -6.96 -3.77 14.85
CA LYS A 36 -6.51 -2.37 14.71
C LYS A 36 -5.01 -2.27 14.45
N GLN A 37 -4.21 -3.03 15.20
CA GLN A 37 -2.77 -3.07 15.02
C GLN A 37 -2.39 -3.62 13.63
N GLN A 38 -3.04 -4.71 13.21
CA GLN A 38 -2.84 -5.32 11.91
C GLN A 38 -3.16 -4.35 10.76
N VAL A 39 -4.28 -3.63 10.81
CA VAL A 39 -4.59 -2.57 9.82
C VAL A 39 -3.47 -1.52 9.77
N GLY A 40 -2.99 -1.07 10.93
CA GLY A 40 -1.90 -0.09 11.00
C GLY A 40 -0.59 -0.60 10.40
N ASP A 41 -0.25 -1.87 10.60
CA ASP A 41 0.97 -2.46 10.05
C ASP A 41 0.85 -2.73 8.54
N LEU A 42 -0.32 -3.15 8.05
CA LEU A 42 -0.60 -3.27 6.62
C LEU A 42 -0.51 -1.92 5.90
N LEU A 43 -1.03 -0.85 6.50
CA LEU A 43 -0.92 0.51 5.95
C LEU A 43 0.54 0.95 5.80
N LYS A 44 1.41 0.67 6.77
CA LYS A 44 2.86 0.97 6.64
C LYS A 44 3.51 0.21 5.49
N ILE A 45 3.13 -1.06 5.30
CA ILE A 45 3.64 -1.87 4.19
C ILE A 45 3.20 -1.28 2.85
N ARG A 46 1.91 -0.91 2.76
CA ARG A 46 1.34 -0.25 1.58
C ARG A 46 2.08 1.05 1.24
N ASP A 47 2.33 1.90 2.24
CA ASP A 47 3.04 3.18 2.04
C ASP A 47 4.47 2.95 1.53
N ASN A 48 5.20 1.99 2.10
CA ASN A 48 6.54 1.63 1.61
C ASN A 48 6.53 1.12 0.16
N MET A 49 5.49 0.38 -0.24
CA MET A 49 5.33 -0.08 -1.62
C MET A 49 4.97 1.07 -2.58
N LEU A 50 4.14 2.02 -2.14
CA LEU A 50 3.84 3.23 -2.93
C LEU A 50 5.08 4.07 -3.18
N GLU A 51 5.92 4.30 -2.16
CA GLU A 51 7.20 5.02 -2.33
C GLU A 51 8.08 4.37 -3.40
N LYS A 52 8.23 3.04 -3.35
CA LYS A 52 8.99 2.28 -4.37
C LYS A 52 8.38 2.42 -5.76
N LEU A 53 7.05 2.41 -5.87
CA LEU A 53 6.35 2.53 -7.14
C LEU A 53 6.50 3.95 -7.73
N ILE A 54 6.45 4.99 -6.90
CA ILE A 54 6.68 6.39 -7.29
C ILE A 54 8.11 6.55 -7.80
N LEU A 55 9.12 6.08 -7.04
CA LEU A 55 10.51 6.12 -7.48
C LEU A 55 10.72 5.37 -8.80
N LEU A 56 10.07 4.21 -9.00
CA LEU A 56 10.14 3.48 -10.26
C LEU A 56 9.51 4.23 -11.43
N LYS A 57 8.42 4.97 -11.20
CA LYS A 57 7.78 5.80 -12.21
C LYS A 57 8.66 6.99 -12.57
N ASP A 58 9.29 7.62 -11.59
CA ASP A 58 10.20 8.76 -11.77
C ASP A 58 11.56 8.35 -12.39
N THR A 59 11.90 7.05 -12.37
CA THR A 59 13.07 6.52 -13.09
C THR A 59 12.80 6.31 -14.59
N LYS A 60 11.61 6.65 -15.11
CA LYS A 60 11.42 6.83 -16.55
C LYS A 60 11.96 8.22 -16.95
N PRO A 61 12.80 8.34 -17.99
CA PRO A 61 13.39 9.60 -18.39
C PRO A 61 12.32 10.50 -19.00
N GLY A 62 11.72 11.32 -18.16
CA GLY A 62 10.73 12.35 -18.50
C GLY A 62 10.58 13.25 -17.29
N GLY A 63 11.63 14.04 -17.03
CA GLY A 63 11.78 14.81 -15.81
C GLY A 63 10.66 15.83 -15.57
N CYS A 64 10.24 15.91 -14.32
CA CYS A 64 9.71 17.16 -13.77
C CYS A 64 10.87 17.86 -13.06
N THR A 65 11.56 18.75 -13.79
CA THR A 65 12.36 19.81 -13.18
C THR A 65 11.39 20.86 -12.65
N GLU A 66 11.18 20.89 -11.33
CA GLU A 66 10.62 22.07 -10.67
C GLU A 66 11.62 22.55 -9.64
N LYS A 67 12.60 23.34 -10.10
CA LYS A 67 13.33 24.33 -9.31
C LYS A 67 13.82 25.44 -10.23
N THR A 68 13.07 26.53 -10.33
CA THR A 68 13.60 27.90 -10.26
C THR A 68 12.48 28.80 -9.76
#